data_AF-A0A834IFU1-F1
#
_entry.id   AF-A0A834IFU1-F1
#
_cell.length_a   1.000
_cell.length_b   1.000
_cell.length_c   1.000
_cell.angle_alpha   90.00
_cell.angle_beta   90.00
_cell.angle_gamma   90.00
#
_symmetry.space_group_name_H-M   'P 1'
#
loop_
_entity.id
_entity.type
_entity.pdbx_description
1 polymer ?
#
loop_
_entity_poly.entity_id
_entity_poly.type
_entity_poly.pdbx_seq_one_letter_code
_entity_poly.pdbx_strand_id
1 'polypeptide(L)'
;DINEIIALCACTNWQERRDGLMSLQYYLSQEIKLTSGELKHLTEIFTKMFMDSHTKGWGVFLDTLHEIIKMHKEDLDYWVYVLLQRVFLKIGGETLNSIQSKLIHTLDLIKYSFPVSLLIANVYRFLLDATQTPNLKSKTVVLNFLSTLCSQQDAAAAISTTPNALQALQKLIAFSQDSKSTEMRQVAKLCIVALWNCNTPAVTMMLTELPKEQQDIASNIVHNHMRKTSNSSEPSSPMISGSPKPLSPSTPPFGDQEDVYKSLRRTTAEIQNYSFETLGPKLDRDRDTTSQDSGISQMSAGNDVRNDIGILEEKMEDLRPFGIRSGARSLPYTSVNGVTETDSNGCRSLGDLKDSDAIVKEVIDRCCIDHLTPLAEKRGLLNQILDLIRQGHVQSILTNFK
;
A
#
# COMPACT_ATOMS: atom_id res chain seq x y z
N ASP A 1 1.90 -0.89 35.67
CA ASP A 1 3.31 -0.49 35.58
C ASP A 1 3.76 -0.61 34.12
N ILE A 2 4.64 0.26 33.62
CA ILE A 2 5.09 0.24 32.22
C ILE A 2 5.90 -1.02 31.88
N ASN A 3 6.70 -1.53 32.82
CA ASN A 3 7.49 -2.74 32.60
C ASN A 3 6.60 -3.97 32.36
N GLU A 4 5.50 -4.07 33.10
CA GLU A 4 4.49 -5.12 32.94
C GLU A 4 3.77 -5.01 31.58
N ILE A 5 3.42 -3.80 31.17
CA ILE A 5 2.80 -3.54 29.85
C ILE A 5 3.74 -3.99 28.72
N ILE A 6 5.03 -3.65 28.80
CA ILE A 6 6.02 -4.04 27.79
C ILE A 6 6.22 -5.57 27.80
N ALA A 7 6.23 -6.21 28.97
CA ALA A 7 6.30 -7.66 29.09
C ALA A 7 5.09 -8.34 28.41
N LEU A 8 3.88 -7.84 28.63
CA LEU A 8 2.67 -8.33 27.94
C LEU A 8 2.78 -8.16 26.43
N CYS A 9 3.30 -7.03 25.94
CA CYS A 9 3.54 -6.84 24.51
C CYS A 9 4.52 -7.89 23.93
N ALA A 10 5.47 -8.39 24.72
CA ALA A 10 6.41 -9.42 24.28
C ALA A 10 5.83 -10.85 24.31
N CYS A 11 4.71 -11.10 24.98
CA CYS A 11 4.11 -12.43 25.12
C CYS A 11 3.81 -13.07 23.77
N THR A 12 4.02 -14.39 23.66
CA THR A 12 3.65 -15.18 22.47
C THR A 12 2.16 -15.48 22.41
N ASN A 13 1.49 -15.50 23.57
CA ASN A 13 0.04 -15.59 23.67
C ASN A 13 -0.59 -14.32 23.10
N TRP A 14 -1.40 -14.47 22.04
CA TRP A 14 -2.06 -13.36 21.36
C TRP A 14 -2.99 -12.55 22.29
N GLN A 15 -3.71 -13.20 23.21
CA GLN A 15 -4.64 -12.48 24.10
C GLN A 15 -3.87 -11.54 25.04
N GLU A 16 -2.85 -12.05 25.72
CA GLU A 16 -1.98 -11.25 26.58
C GLU A 16 -1.28 -10.13 25.80
N ARG A 17 -0.77 -10.45 24.60
CA ARG A 17 -0.16 -9.45 23.72
C ARG A 17 -1.12 -8.33 23.35
N ARG A 18 -2.36 -8.67 22.98
CA ARG A 18 -3.39 -7.69 22.66
C ARG A 18 -3.68 -6.79 23.86
N ASP A 19 -3.82 -7.38 25.04
CA ASP A 19 -4.13 -6.63 26.26
C ASP A 19 -2.95 -5.74 26.67
N GLY A 20 -1.70 -6.18 26.45
CA GLY A 20 -0.50 -5.35 26.55
C GLY A 20 -0.52 -4.16 25.59
N LEU A 21 -0.82 -4.39 24.31
CA LEU A 21 -0.92 -3.31 23.31
C LEU A 21 -2.03 -2.30 23.65
N MET A 22 -3.19 -2.75 24.11
CA MET A 22 -4.28 -1.87 24.54
C MET A 22 -3.90 -1.08 25.80
N SER A 23 -3.22 -1.72 26.76
CA SER A 23 -2.72 -1.06 27.97
C SER A 23 -1.66 -0.02 27.63
N LEU A 24 -0.82 -0.29 26.63
CA LEU A 24 0.16 0.66 26.12
C LEU A 24 -0.51 1.85 25.44
N GLN A 25 -1.54 1.64 24.61
CA GLN A 25 -2.32 2.75 24.04
C GLN A 25 -2.91 3.64 25.13
N TYR A 26 -3.48 3.03 26.19
CA TYR A 26 -4.00 3.77 27.33
C TYR A 26 -2.90 4.53 28.08
N TYR A 27 -1.74 3.92 28.30
CA TYR A 27 -0.60 4.58 28.94
C TYR A 27 -0.14 5.81 28.15
N LEU A 28 -0.01 5.69 26.82
CA LEU A 28 0.37 6.79 25.94
C LEU A 28 -0.73 7.87 25.84
N SER A 29 -2.01 7.51 25.96
CA SER A 29 -3.09 8.52 25.93
C SER A 29 -3.08 9.45 27.15
N GLN A 30 -2.38 9.07 28.22
CA GLN A 30 -2.13 9.93 29.39
C GLN A 30 -0.92 10.86 29.19
N GLU A 31 -0.38 10.96 27.98
CA GLU A 31 0.80 11.78 27.62
C GLU A 31 2.09 11.40 28.40
N ILE A 32 2.14 10.19 28.96
CA ILE A 32 3.30 9.69 29.68
C ILE A 32 4.32 9.17 28.66
N LYS A 33 5.47 9.85 28.56
CA LYS A 33 6.57 9.45 27.67
C LYS A 33 7.33 8.25 28.22
N LEU A 34 7.65 7.32 27.33
CA LEU A 34 8.60 6.24 27.59
C LEU A 34 10.01 6.81 27.73
N THR A 35 10.81 6.19 28.60
CA THR A 35 12.26 6.41 28.63
C THR A 35 12.92 5.87 27.35
N SER A 36 14.13 6.32 27.04
CA SER A 36 14.88 5.84 25.86
C SER A 36 15.10 4.31 25.89
N GLY A 37 15.33 3.73 27.07
CA GLY A 37 15.49 2.29 27.24
C GLY A 37 14.20 1.50 26.98
N GLU A 38 13.08 1.98 27.52
CA GLU A 38 11.76 1.37 27.30
C GLU A 38 11.33 1.48 25.84
N LEU A 39 11.53 2.65 25.21
CA LEU A 39 11.22 2.85 23.80
C LEU A 39 12.05 1.91 22.91
N LYS A 40 13.34 1.75 23.21
CA LYS A 40 14.21 0.83 22.48
C LYS A 40 13.78 -0.62 22.62
N HIS A 41 13.45 -1.04 23.84
CA HIS A 41 12.96 -2.41 24.04
C HIS A 41 11.63 -2.64 23.32
N LEU A 42 10.73 -1.65 23.34
CA LEU A 42 9.45 -1.73 22.66
C LEU A 42 9.59 -1.79 21.12
N THR A 43 10.49 -1.01 20.52
CA THR A 43 10.71 -1.06 19.05
C THR A 43 11.32 -2.39 18.61
N GLU A 44 12.12 -3.05 19.44
CA GLU A 44 12.60 -4.42 19.20
C GLU A 44 11.44 -5.44 19.18
N ILE A 45 10.51 -5.32 20.13
CA ILE A 45 9.29 -6.13 20.17
C ILE A 45 8.45 -5.87 18.91
N PHE A 46 8.21 -4.61 18.55
CA PHE A 46 7.43 -4.24 17.36
C PHE A 46 8.08 -4.75 16.06
N THR A 47 9.41 -4.73 15.99
CA THR A 47 10.16 -5.30 14.86
C THR A 47 9.87 -6.80 14.68
N LYS A 48 9.75 -7.54 15.80
CA LYS A 48 9.36 -8.96 15.77
C LYS A 48 7.89 -9.13 15.39
N MET A 49 6.98 -8.28 15.90
CA MET A 49 5.55 -8.32 15.55
C MET A 49 5.31 -8.14 14.04
N PHE A 50 6.11 -7.34 13.34
CA PHE A 50 6.01 -7.23 11.87
C PHE A 50 6.21 -8.57 11.15
N MET A 51 6.93 -9.51 11.77
CA MET A 51 7.20 -10.85 11.25
C MET A 51 6.10 -11.85 11.59
N ASP A 52 5.11 -11.48 12.42
CA ASP A 52 4.00 -12.38 12.74
C ASP A 52 3.20 -12.73 11.48
N SER A 53 2.95 -14.02 11.32
CA SER A 53 2.09 -14.56 10.26
C SER A 53 0.60 -14.39 10.56
N HIS A 54 0.23 -14.26 11.84
CA HIS A 54 -1.16 -14.19 12.27
C HIS A 54 -1.77 -12.80 12.06
N THR A 55 -2.84 -12.73 11.28
CA THR A 55 -3.44 -11.45 10.83
C THR A 55 -4.34 -10.77 11.86
N LYS A 56 -4.89 -11.50 12.84
CA LYS A 56 -5.91 -10.93 13.76
C LYS A 56 -5.36 -9.80 14.65
N GLY A 57 -4.04 -9.77 14.87
CA GLY A 57 -3.41 -8.78 15.73
C GLY A 57 -2.90 -7.52 15.06
N TRP A 58 -2.91 -7.49 13.73
CA TRP A 58 -2.34 -6.37 12.97
C TRP A 58 -3.10 -5.07 13.18
N GLY A 59 -4.42 -5.11 13.36
CA GLY A 59 -5.21 -3.90 13.60
C GLY A 59 -4.74 -3.17 14.86
N VAL A 60 -4.82 -3.84 16.01
CA VAL A 60 -4.41 -3.28 17.31
C VAL A 60 -2.93 -2.93 17.33
N PHE A 61 -2.07 -3.76 16.73
CA PHE A 61 -0.65 -3.47 16.61
C PHE A 61 -0.38 -2.17 15.84
N LEU A 62 -0.96 -2.01 14.65
CA LEU A 62 -0.74 -0.81 13.83
C LEU A 62 -1.31 0.44 14.50
N ASP A 63 -2.45 0.34 15.19
CA ASP A 63 -3.01 1.46 15.95
C ASP A 63 -2.07 1.87 17.10
N THR A 64 -1.48 0.90 17.80
CA THR A 64 -0.48 1.17 18.86
C THR A 64 0.79 1.78 18.27
N LEU A 65 1.24 1.27 17.13
CA LEU A 65 2.40 1.81 16.40
C LEU A 65 2.19 3.27 16.00
N HIS A 66 0.97 3.64 15.59
CA HIS A 66 0.65 5.03 15.26
C HIS A 66 0.81 5.95 16.47
N GLU A 67 0.34 5.54 17.65
CA GLU A 67 0.51 6.32 18.88
C GLU A 67 1.99 6.46 19.27
N ILE A 68 2.79 5.39 19.13
CA ILE A 68 4.24 5.45 19.36
C ILE A 68 4.92 6.43 18.40
N ILE A 69 4.61 6.38 17.11
CA ILE A 69 5.18 7.32 16.13
C ILE A 69 4.79 8.75 16.47
N LYS A 70 3.52 9.03 16.80
CA LYS A 70 3.05 10.37 17.13
C LYS A 70 3.76 10.94 18.36
N MET A 71 3.90 10.14 19.42
CA MET A 71 4.48 10.59 20.69
C MET A 71 6.00 10.70 20.66
N HIS A 72 6.67 9.77 19.96
CA HIS A 72 8.13 9.59 20.04
C HIS A 72 8.86 9.85 18.72
N LYS A 73 8.25 10.54 17.74
CA LYS A 73 8.90 10.84 16.45
C LYS A 73 10.31 11.44 16.57
N GLU A 74 10.57 12.25 17.60
CA GLU A 74 11.88 12.88 17.85
C GLU A 74 12.94 11.90 18.39
N ASP A 75 12.50 10.78 18.97
CA ASP A 75 13.36 9.78 19.61
C ASP A 75 13.51 8.51 18.73
N LEU A 76 12.87 8.46 17.56
CA LEU A 76 12.73 7.26 16.74
C LEU A 76 13.65 7.19 15.53
N ASP A 77 14.50 8.19 15.29
CA ASP A 77 15.40 8.27 14.12
C ASP A 77 16.22 7.00 13.88
N TYR A 78 16.72 6.36 14.97
CA TYR A 78 17.50 5.12 14.90
C TYR A 78 16.71 3.94 14.31
N TRP A 79 15.38 3.97 14.43
CA TRP A 79 14.49 2.87 14.06
C TRP A 79 13.76 3.10 12.73
N VAL A 80 13.74 4.34 12.21
CA VAL A 80 13.00 4.71 10.99
C VAL A 80 13.34 3.81 9.79
N TYR A 81 14.61 3.43 9.62
CA TYR A 81 15.01 2.50 8.56
C TYR A 81 14.27 1.17 8.65
N VAL A 82 14.28 0.56 9.84
CA VAL A 82 13.63 -0.73 10.10
C VAL A 82 12.13 -0.59 9.91
N LEU A 83 11.52 0.47 10.45
CA LEU A 83 10.10 0.74 10.31
C LEU A 83 9.68 0.85 8.84
N LEU A 84 10.34 1.71 8.04
CA LEU A 84 10.07 1.84 6.60
C LEU A 84 10.22 0.51 5.87
N GLN A 85 11.34 -0.20 6.09
CA GLN A 85 11.60 -1.50 5.48
C GLN A 85 10.46 -2.47 5.75
N ARG A 86 10.04 -2.61 7.02
CA ARG A 86 8.97 -3.54 7.41
C ARG A 86 7.63 -3.16 6.79
N VAL A 87 7.29 -1.87 6.77
CA VAL A 87 6.02 -1.39 6.19
C VAL A 87 6.01 -1.60 4.67
N PHE A 88 7.09 -1.26 3.96
CA PHE A 88 7.20 -1.49 2.51
C PHE A 88 7.01 -2.96 2.14
N LEU A 89 7.73 -3.86 2.81
CA LEU A 89 7.64 -5.29 2.56
C LEU A 89 6.25 -5.83 2.89
N LYS A 90 5.61 -5.33 3.95
CA LYS A 90 4.27 -5.79 4.34
C LYS A 90 3.18 -5.34 3.36
N ILE A 91 3.22 -4.10 2.86
CA ILE A 91 2.30 -3.63 1.81
C ILE A 91 2.51 -4.42 0.52
N GLY A 92 3.78 -4.70 0.18
CA GLY A 92 4.16 -5.51 -0.97
C GLY A 92 3.83 -7.00 -0.86
N GLY A 93 3.43 -7.46 0.32
CA GLY A 93 2.92 -8.81 0.55
C GLY A 93 1.43 -8.95 0.26
N GLU A 94 0.93 -10.15 0.53
CA GLU A 94 -0.50 -10.45 0.54
C GLU A 94 -1.04 -10.17 1.94
N THR A 95 -1.92 -9.17 2.07
CA THR A 95 -2.61 -8.87 3.33
C THR A 95 -4.04 -8.44 3.03
N LEU A 96 -4.93 -8.58 4.02
CA LEU A 96 -6.32 -8.12 3.92
C LEU A 96 -6.39 -6.62 3.59
N ASN A 97 -7.41 -6.21 2.83
CA ASN A 97 -7.61 -4.81 2.42
C ASN A 97 -7.69 -3.82 3.61
N SER A 98 -8.28 -4.25 4.73
CA SER A 98 -8.33 -3.46 5.97
C SER A 98 -6.93 -3.20 6.53
N ILE A 99 -6.05 -4.19 6.50
CA ILE A 99 -4.66 -4.07 6.94
C ILE A 99 -3.83 -3.28 5.92
N GLN A 100 -4.05 -3.48 4.61
CA GLN A 100 -3.43 -2.66 3.56
C GLN A 100 -3.71 -1.17 3.78
N SER A 101 -4.98 -0.82 4.04
CA SER A 101 -5.39 0.57 4.28
C SER A 101 -4.69 1.17 5.50
N LYS A 102 -4.59 0.41 6.60
CA LYS A 102 -3.85 0.84 7.79
C LYS A 102 -2.34 0.97 7.53
N LEU A 103 -1.73 0.08 6.75
CA LEU A 103 -0.30 0.17 6.40
C LEU A 103 0.01 1.38 5.51
N ILE A 104 -0.87 1.70 4.55
CA ILE A 104 -0.75 2.92 3.75
C ILE A 104 -0.86 4.15 4.67
N HIS A 105 -1.80 4.14 5.62
CA HIS A 105 -1.88 5.20 6.63
C HIS A 105 -0.62 5.29 7.50
N THR A 106 0.00 4.15 7.85
CA THR A 106 1.30 4.13 8.54
C THR A 106 2.38 4.81 7.70
N LEU A 107 2.45 4.57 6.39
CA LEU A 107 3.41 5.27 5.52
C LEU A 107 3.17 6.78 5.48
N ASP A 108 1.92 7.22 5.39
CA ASP A 108 1.59 8.64 5.44
C ASP A 108 1.99 9.25 6.79
N LEU A 109 1.72 8.56 7.90
CA LEU A 109 2.14 9.00 9.22
C LEU A 109 3.66 9.14 9.32
N ILE A 110 4.42 8.16 8.81
CA ILE A 110 5.89 8.23 8.75
C ILE A 110 6.33 9.45 7.93
N LYS A 111 5.74 9.67 6.75
CA LYS A 111 6.06 10.81 5.89
C LYS A 111 5.92 12.16 6.61
N TYR A 112 4.88 12.33 7.42
CA TYR A 112 4.63 13.59 8.14
C TYR A 112 5.29 13.68 9.52
N SER A 113 5.84 12.58 10.03
CA SER A 113 6.43 12.54 11.37
C SER A 113 7.95 12.74 11.36
N PHE A 114 8.64 12.39 10.28
CA PHE A 114 10.10 12.40 10.21
C PHE A 114 10.64 13.38 9.16
N PRO A 115 11.87 13.91 9.34
CA PRO A 115 12.50 14.79 8.36
C PRO A 115 12.63 14.14 6.97
N VAL A 116 12.31 14.89 5.91
CA VAL A 116 12.36 14.37 4.53
C VAL A 116 13.74 13.86 4.12
N SER A 117 14.81 14.49 4.61
CA SER A 117 16.20 14.08 4.38
C SER A 117 16.49 12.69 4.93
N LEU A 118 16.03 12.42 6.16
CA LEU A 118 16.13 11.09 6.79
C LEU A 118 15.33 10.04 6.01
N LEU A 119 14.12 10.40 5.56
CA LEU A 119 13.26 9.49 4.79
C LEU A 119 13.88 9.13 3.43
N ILE A 120 14.38 10.12 2.68
CA ILE A 120 15.07 9.90 1.41
C ILE A 120 16.33 9.04 1.60
N ALA A 121 17.12 9.31 2.65
CA ALA A 121 18.30 8.50 2.99
C ALA A 121 17.95 7.03 3.23
N ASN A 122 16.89 6.77 3.98
CA ASN A 122 16.44 5.40 4.25
C ASN A 122 15.86 4.70 3.01
N VAL A 123 15.18 5.45 2.13
CA VAL A 123 14.69 4.92 0.85
C VAL A 123 15.87 4.56 -0.07
N TYR A 124 16.87 5.43 -0.22
CA TYR A 124 18.06 5.13 -1.02
C TYR A 124 18.82 3.94 -0.46
N ARG A 125 18.98 3.87 0.86
CA ARG A 125 19.56 2.71 1.54
C ARG A 125 18.81 1.43 1.21
N PHE A 126 17.48 1.43 1.28
CA PHE A 126 16.67 0.25 0.95
C PHE A 126 16.81 -0.17 -0.53
N LEU A 127 16.82 0.79 -1.47
CA LEU A 127 16.96 0.51 -2.91
C LEU A 127 18.31 -0.10 -3.29
N LEU A 128 19.35 0.23 -2.53
CA LEU A 128 20.74 -0.16 -2.79
C LEU A 128 21.22 -1.33 -1.93
N ASP A 129 20.45 -1.74 -0.92
CA ASP A 129 20.78 -2.88 -0.07
C ASP A 129 20.66 -4.20 -0.85
N ALA A 130 21.81 -4.77 -1.21
CA ALA A 130 21.90 -6.02 -1.97
C ALA A 130 21.41 -7.25 -1.17
N THR A 131 21.26 -7.13 0.16
CA THR A 131 20.72 -8.21 0.99
C THR A 131 19.19 -8.25 0.95
N GLN A 132 18.54 -7.17 0.49
CA GLN A 132 17.10 -7.11 0.32
C GLN A 132 16.70 -7.66 -1.05
N THR A 133 15.68 -8.53 -1.06
CA THR A 133 15.10 -9.10 -2.28
C THR A 133 13.63 -8.70 -2.44
N PRO A 134 13.30 -7.39 -2.52
CA PRO A 134 11.91 -6.96 -2.61
C PRO A 134 11.26 -7.44 -3.90
N ASN A 135 10.02 -7.94 -3.78
CA ASN A 135 9.19 -8.28 -4.92
C ASN A 135 8.75 -7.01 -5.70
N LEU A 136 8.13 -7.21 -6.87
CA LEU A 136 7.67 -6.10 -7.73
C LEU A 136 6.78 -5.11 -6.96
N LYS A 137 5.79 -5.60 -6.23
CA LYS A 137 4.85 -4.75 -5.48
C LYS A 137 5.56 -3.92 -4.40
N SER A 138 6.51 -4.49 -3.68
CA SER A 138 7.32 -3.79 -2.68
C SER A 138 8.15 -2.67 -3.33
N LYS A 139 8.77 -2.95 -4.49
CA LYS A 139 9.48 -1.93 -5.28
C LYS A 139 8.53 -0.81 -5.71
N THR A 140 7.35 -1.14 -6.22
CA THR A 140 6.33 -0.16 -6.59
C THR A 140 5.98 0.75 -5.42
N VAL A 141 5.77 0.19 -4.22
CA VAL A 141 5.48 0.98 -3.00
C VAL A 141 6.62 1.93 -2.65
N VAL A 142 7.87 1.46 -2.68
CA VAL A 142 9.05 2.28 -2.34
C VAL A 142 9.21 3.45 -3.31
N LEU A 143 9.06 3.20 -4.61
CA LEU A 143 9.21 4.23 -5.64
C LEU A 143 8.07 5.25 -5.61
N ASN A 144 6.83 4.80 -5.36
CA ASN A 144 5.70 5.71 -5.15
C ASN A 144 5.93 6.57 -3.90
N PHE A 145 6.40 5.97 -2.81
CA PHE A 145 6.73 6.70 -1.58
C PHE A 145 7.80 7.77 -1.85
N LEU A 146 8.91 7.42 -2.50
CA LEU A 146 9.95 8.38 -2.91
C LEU A 146 9.38 9.53 -3.75
N SER A 147 8.49 9.20 -4.68
CA SER A 147 7.83 10.20 -5.53
C SER A 147 6.97 11.16 -4.70
N THR A 148 6.29 10.68 -3.65
CA THR A 148 5.52 11.56 -2.74
C THR A 148 6.43 12.41 -1.85
N LEU A 149 7.62 11.93 -1.48
CA LEU A 149 8.60 12.72 -0.72
C LEU A 149 9.12 13.91 -1.53
N CYS A 150 9.22 13.77 -2.86
CA CYS A 150 9.65 14.85 -3.75
C CYS A 150 8.76 16.11 -3.68
N SER A 151 7.51 15.97 -3.22
CA SER A 151 6.57 17.09 -3.04
C SER A 151 6.62 17.71 -1.64
N GLN A 152 7.46 17.20 -0.73
CA GLN A 152 7.60 17.75 0.63
C GLN A 152 8.53 18.97 0.64
N GLN A 153 8.36 19.82 1.65
CA GLN A 153 9.31 20.89 1.95
C GLN A 153 10.71 20.28 2.17
N ASP A 154 11.74 20.99 1.74
CA ASP A 154 13.16 20.60 1.84
C ASP A 154 13.60 19.38 1.01
N ALA A 155 12.68 18.73 0.28
CA ALA A 155 12.99 17.60 -0.59
C ALA A 155 14.01 17.97 -1.68
N ALA A 156 13.91 19.19 -2.24
CA ALA A 156 14.77 19.66 -3.32
C ALA A 156 16.27 19.61 -2.97
N ALA A 157 16.64 19.91 -1.73
CA ALA A 157 18.03 19.79 -1.27
C ALA A 157 18.37 18.32 -0.96
N ALA A 158 17.45 17.60 -0.32
CA ALA A 158 17.67 16.24 0.14
C ALA A 158 17.93 15.23 -1.00
N ILE A 159 17.28 15.35 -2.16
CA ILE A 159 17.41 14.36 -3.25
C ILE A 159 18.83 14.24 -3.82
N SER A 160 19.70 15.23 -3.63
CA SER A 160 21.07 15.25 -4.18
C SER A 160 22.15 15.24 -3.10
N THR A 161 21.87 15.80 -1.92
CA THR A 161 22.83 15.85 -0.80
C THR A 161 22.85 14.57 0.02
N THR A 162 21.81 13.74 -0.09
CA THR A 162 21.74 12.46 0.62
C THR A 162 22.80 11.48 0.10
N PRO A 163 23.49 10.75 1.00
CA PRO A 163 24.43 9.72 0.59
C PRO A 163 23.83 8.71 -0.40
N ASN A 164 24.64 8.36 -1.40
CA ASN A 164 24.28 7.43 -2.47
C ASN A 164 23.17 7.89 -3.45
N ALA A 165 22.87 9.19 -3.50
CA ALA A 165 21.87 9.74 -4.43
C ALA A 165 22.14 9.36 -5.91
N LEU A 166 23.39 9.43 -6.34
CA LEU A 166 23.80 9.05 -7.70
C LEU A 166 23.49 7.57 -7.99
N GLN A 167 23.87 6.66 -7.09
CA GLN A 167 23.64 5.23 -7.21
C GLN A 167 22.14 4.90 -7.17
N ALA A 168 21.36 5.61 -6.34
CA ALA A 168 19.91 5.48 -6.33
C ALA A 168 19.31 5.91 -7.67
N LEU A 169 19.75 7.02 -8.26
CA LEU A 169 19.32 7.47 -9.59
C LEU A 169 19.69 6.45 -10.67
N GLN A 170 20.91 5.89 -10.65
CA GLN A 170 21.30 4.79 -11.55
C GLN A 170 20.37 3.58 -11.42
N LYS A 171 20.01 3.21 -10.18
CA LYS A 171 19.11 2.08 -9.91
C LYS A 171 17.71 2.34 -10.46
N LEU A 172 17.19 3.57 -10.33
CA LEU A 172 15.90 3.97 -10.89
C LEU A 172 15.93 3.93 -12.43
N ILE A 173 17.01 4.41 -13.06
CA ILE A 173 17.20 4.31 -14.51
C ILE A 173 17.20 2.85 -14.95
N ALA A 174 17.91 1.97 -14.25
CA ALA A 174 17.89 0.52 -14.54
C ALA A 174 16.47 -0.06 -14.42
N PHE A 175 15.71 0.30 -13.39
CA PHE A 175 14.31 -0.11 -13.25
C PHE A 175 13.40 0.42 -14.36
N SER A 176 13.69 1.60 -14.92
CA SER A 176 12.94 2.15 -16.06
C SER A 176 13.08 1.34 -17.34
N GLN A 177 14.12 0.50 -17.41
CA GLN A 177 14.45 -0.41 -18.51
C GLN A 177 14.20 -1.88 -18.16
N ASP A 178 13.44 -2.18 -17.09
CA ASP A 178 13.14 -3.56 -16.71
C ASP A 178 12.52 -4.33 -17.88
N SER A 179 13.13 -5.45 -18.28
CA SER A 179 12.73 -6.20 -19.47
C SER A 179 11.45 -7.01 -19.27
N LYS A 180 11.09 -7.33 -18.03
CA LYS A 180 9.99 -8.24 -17.70
C LYS A 180 8.72 -7.50 -17.32
N SER A 181 8.84 -6.44 -16.53
CA SER A 181 7.71 -5.75 -15.91
C SER A 181 7.47 -4.37 -16.52
N THR A 182 6.37 -4.24 -17.27
CA THR A 182 5.85 -2.96 -17.77
C THR A 182 5.51 -2.01 -16.63
N GLU A 183 4.91 -2.53 -15.55
CA GLU A 183 4.57 -1.78 -14.34
C GLU A 183 5.82 -1.19 -13.68
N MET A 184 6.88 -2.00 -13.52
CA MET A 184 8.15 -1.54 -12.96
C MET A 184 8.72 -0.37 -13.76
N ARG A 185 8.73 -0.50 -15.09
CA ARG A 185 9.19 0.57 -15.99
C ARG A 185 8.38 1.84 -15.81
N GLN A 186 7.05 1.72 -15.71
CA GLN A 186 6.17 2.88 -15.59
C GLN A 186 6.37 3.61 -14.26
N VAL A 187 6.41 2.88 -13.15
CA VAL A 187 6.59 3.47 -11.81
C VAL A 187 7.98 4.10 -11.68
N ALA A 188 9.03 3.46 -12.20
CA ALA A 188 10.37 4.03 -12.21
C ALA A 188 10.46 5.32 -13.04
N LYS A 189 9.81 5.37 -14.21
CA LYS A 189 9.75 6.58 -15.03
C LYS A 189 9.06 7.73 -14.30
N LEU A 190 7.94 7.47 -13.64
CA LEU A 190 7.24 8.47 -12.82
C LEU A 190 8.11 8.96 -11.67
N CYS A 191 8.83 8.06 -11.00
CA CYS A 191 9.74 8.43 -9.92
C CYS A 191 10.92 9.30 -10.40
N ILE A 192 11.53 8.97 -11.54
CA ILE A 192 12.57 9.81 -12.16
C ILE A 192 12.05 11.21 -12.48
N VAL A 193 10.82 11.30 -13.03
CA VAL A 193 10.17 12.58 -13.31
C VAL A 193 9.89 13.35 -12.03
N ALA A 194 9.46 12.70 -10.95
CA ALA A 194 9.24 13.35 -9.66
C ALA A 194 10.53 13.95 -9.10
N LEU A 195 11.64 13.21 -9.16
CA LEU A 195 12.97 13.71 -8.77
C LEU A 195 13.39 14.91 -9.65
N TRP A 196 13.19 14.80 -10.96
CA TRP A 196 13.51 15.88 -11.90
C TRP A 196 12.73 17.15 -11.57
N ASN A 197 11.42 17.05 -11.40
CA ASN A 197 10.56 18.19 -11.06
C ASN A 197 10.84 18.76 -9.67
N CYS A 198 11.38 17.95 -8.76
CA CYS A 198 11.75 18.38 -7.41
C CYS A 198 12.97 19.32 -7.43
N ASN A 199 14.01 19.02 -8.21
CA ASN A 199 15.18 19.89 -8.38
C ASN A 199 15.93 19.59 -9.69
N THR A 200 15.48 20.21 -10.80
CA THR A 200 16.05 20.00 -12.14
C THR A 200 17.57 20.22 -12.20
N PRO A 201 18.14 21.32 -11.67
CA PRO A 201 19.59 21.52 -11.68
C PRO A 201 20.36 20.40 -10.97
N ALA A 202 19.90 19.97 -9.79
CA ALA A 202 20.58 18.95 -9.01
C ALA A 202 20.54 17.58 -9.69
N VAL A 203 19.40 17.19 -10.26
CA VAL A 203 19.29 15.95 -11.03
C VAL A 203 20.14 15.99 -12.30
N THR A 204 20.15 17.13 -13.00
CA THR A 204 21.01 17.32 -14.18
C THR A 204 22.48 17.14 -13.83
N MET A 205 22.94 17.74 -12.73
CA MET A 205 24.31 17.57 -12.24
C MET A 205 24.63 16.11 -11.95
N MET A 206 23.77 15.40 -11.21
CA MET A 206 23.97 13.96 -10.94
C MET A 206 24.04 13.14 -12.24
N LEU A 207 23.20 13.44 -13.24
CA LEU A 207 23.23 12.72 -14.52
C LEU A 207 24.57 12.90 -15.26
N THR A 208 25.25 14.05 -15.12
CA THR A 208 26.56 14.26 -15.78
C THR A 208 27.65 13.29 -15.32
N GLU A 209 27.51 12.72 -14.12
CA GLU A 209 28.43 11.73 -13.57
C GLU A 209 28.13 10.29 -14.06
N LEU A 210 27.04 10.10 -14.83
CA LEU A 210 26.63 8.79 -15.35
C LEU A 210 27.15 8.53 -16.77
N PRO A 211 27.29 7.26 -17.18
CA PRO A 211 27.53 6.90 -18.58
C PRO A 211 26.49 7.51 -19.54
N LYS A 212 26.93 7.84 -20.75
CA LYS A 212 26.11 8.55 -21.76
C LYS A 212 24.78 7.84 -22.06
N GLU A 213 24.80 6.51 -22.13
CA GLU A 213 23.59 5.69 -22.32
C GLU A 213 22.52 5.95 -21.25
N GLN A 214 22.93 6.02 -19.97
CA GLN A 214 22.00 6.29 -18.86
C GLN A 214 21.47 7.73 -18.90
N GLN A 215 22.31 8.69 -19.28
CA GLN A 215 21.90 10.08 -19.49
C GLN A 215 20.83 10.20 -20.58
N ASP A 216 21.02 9.50 -21.69
CA ASP A 216 20.10 9.52 -22.83
C ASP A 216 18.76 8.85 -22.47
N ILE A 217 18.79 7.75 -21.70
CA ILE A 217 17.57 7.14 -21.15
C ILE A 217 16.80 8.12 -20.27
N ALA A 218 17.47 8.76 -19.31
CA ALA A 218 16.84 9.70 -18.38
C ALA A 218 16.24 10.92 -19.12
N SER A 219 17.01 11.49 -20.04
CA SER A 219 16.57 12.64 -20.87
C SER A 219 15.33 12.29 -21.70
N ASN A 220 15.33 11.11 -22.34
CA ASN A 220 14.18 10.63 -23.10
C ASN A 220 12.93 10.45 -22.22
N ILE A 221 13.07 9.97 -20.99
CA ILE A 221 11.95 9.82 -20.03
C ILE A 221 11.34 11.18 -19.72
N VAL A 222 12.16 12.17 -19.38
CA VAL A 222 11.73 13.53 -19.03
C VAL A 222 11.09 14.24 -20.24
N HIS A 223 11.74 14.22 -21.40
CA HIS A 223 11.19 14.83 -22.62
C HIS A 223 9.86 14.21 -23.05
N ASN A 224 9.70 12.89 -22.91
CA ASN A 224 8.45 12.22 -23.21
C ASN A 224 7.35 12.60 -22.21
N HIS A 225 7.68 12.81 -20.93
CA HIS A 225 6.72 13.29 -19.94
C HIS A 225 6.24 14.71 -20.28
N MET A 226 7.16 15.64 -20.56
CA MET A 226 6.83 17.03 -20.91
C MET A 226 5.93 17.14 -22.14
N ARG A 227 6.18 16.34 -23.19
CA ARG A 227 5.33 16.29 -24.39
C ARG A 227 3.93 15.73 -24.12
N LYS A 228 3.80 14.78 -23.19
CA LYS A 228 2.49 14.25 -22.81
C LYS A 228 1.69 15.28 -22.00
N THR A 229 2.34 15.99 -21.09
CA THR A 229 1.68 17.03 -20.29
C THR A 229 1.27 18.25 -21.12
N SER A 230 2.01 18.58 -22.19
CA SER A 230 1.63 19.69 -23.10
C SER A 230 0.44 19.36 -24.00
N ASN A 231 0.25 18.09 -24.37
CA ASN A 231 -0.84 17.67 -25.25
C ASN A 231 -2.16 17.42 -24.50
N SER A 232 -2.13 17.25 -23.18
CA SER A 232 -3.33 17.09 -22.34
C SER A 232 -4.02 18.40 -21.96
N SER A 233 -3.44 19.55 -22.31
CA SER A 233 -3.92 20.89 -21.94
C SER A 233 -4.65 21.65 -23.05
N GLU A 234 -5.05 21.02 -24.16
CA GLU A 234 -5.92 21.67 -25.15
C GLU A 234 -7.41 21.49 -24.80
N PRO A 235 -8.18 22.59 -24.57
CA PRO A 235 -9.62 22.51 -24.43
C PRO A 235 -10.25 22.22 -25.79
N SER A 236 -10.82 21.02 -25.95
CA SER A 236 -11.66 20.70 -27.10
C SER A 236 -12.86 21.64 -27.15
N SER A 237 -12.87 22.57 -28.10
CA SER A 237 -14.02 23.43 -28.39
C SER A 237 -15.20 22.58 -28.91
N PRO A 238 -16.45 22.86 -28.52
CA PRO A 238 -17.59 22.01 -28.87
C PRO A 238 -17.96 22.18 -30.35
N MET A 239 -18.16 21.03 -31.00
CA MET A 239 -18.63 20.94 -32.38
C MET A 239 -20.04 21.54 -32.52
N ILE A 240 -20.21 22.49 -33.43
CA ILE A 240 -21.52 22.90 -33.94
C ILE A 240 -21.72 22.21 -35.30
N SER A 241 -22.73 21.34 -35.36
CA SER A 241 -23.22 20.69 -36.58
C SER A 241 -23.92 21.70 -37.50
N GLY A 242 -23.55 21.74 -38.77
CA GLY A 242 -24.27 22.50 -39.80
C GLY A 242 -23.94 22.02 -41.22
N SER A 243 -24.96 21.51 -41.91
CA SER A 243 -25.02 20.84 -43.23
C SER A 243 -24.39 21.53 -44.48
N PRO A 244 -24.29 20.83 -45.64
CA PRO A 244 -23.23 21.00 -46.66
C PRO A 244 -23.64 21.61 -48.02
N LYS A 245 -22.64 22.05 -48.82
CA LYS A 245 -22.49 22.04 -50.33
C LYS A 245 -21.50 23.15 -50.82
N PRO A 246 -20.96 23.15 -52.08
CA PRO A 246 -20.55 22.08 -53.01
C PRO A 246 -19.12 22.25 -53.66
N LEU A 247 -18.61 21.17 -54.29
CA LEU A 247 -17.60 20.99 -55.39
C LEU A 247 -17.04 22.27 -56.08
N SER A 248 -15.75 22.53 -56.41
CA SER A 248 -14.54 21.77 -56.85
C SER A 248 -13.33 22.78 -56.94
N PRO A 249 -12.21 22.55 -57.66
CA PRO A 249 -11.15 21.54 -57.56
C PRO A 249 -9.73 22.18 -57.43
N SER A 250 -8.79 21.61 -56.66
CA SER A 250 -7.34 21.80 -56.86
C SER A 250 -6.50 20.84 -55.99
N THR A 251 -5.86 19.89 -56.66
CA THR A 251 -4.53 19.30 -56.40
C THR A 251 -4.07 19.00 -54.96
N PRO A 252 -3.86 17.72 -54.59
CA PRO A 252 -3.23 17.34 -53.32
C PRO A 252 -1.69 17.25 -53.44
N PRO A 253 -0.91 17.61 -52.40
CA PRO A 253 0.44 17.11 -52.27
C PRO A 253 0.43 15.74 -51.56
N PHE A 254 1.13 14.82 -52.22
CA PHE A 254 1.42 13.44 -51.88
C PHE A 254 1.96 13.21 -50.46
N GLY A 255 1.55 12.09 -49.88
CA GLY A 255 2.13 11.46 -48.68
C GLY A 255 1.37 10.18 -48.28
N ASP A 256 1.85 9.03 -48.76
CA ASP A 256 1.67 7.67 -48.23
C ASP A 256 0.27 7.02 -48.16
N GLN A 257 -0.55 7.13 -49.21
CA GLN A 257 -1.63 6.16 -49.42
C GLN A 257 -1.12 4.80 -49.95
N GLU A 258 0.01 4.79 -50.65
CA GLU A 258 0.49 3.59 -51.36
C GLU A 258 1.02 2.51 -50.40
N ASP A 259 1.62 2.91 -49.29
CA ASP A 259 2.09 1.98 -48.26
C ASP A 259 0.94 1.35 -47.47
N VAL A 260 -0.12 2.11 -47.24
CA VAL A 260 -1.35 1.59 -46.61
C VAL A 260 -2.01 0.56 -47.53
N TYR A 261 -2.12 0.83 -48.84
CA TYR A 261 -2.65 -0.13 -49.81
C TYR A 261 -1.75 -1.35 -50.00
N LYS A 262 -0.41 -1.20 -49.99
CA LYS A 262 0.55 -2.32 -50.03
C LYS A 262 0.48 -3.17 -48.77
N SER A 263 0.36 -2.55 -47.59
CA SER A 263 0.20 -3.26 -46.32
C SER A 263 -1.12 -4.03 -46.27
N LEU A 264 -2.23 -3.40 -46.69
CA LEU A 264 -3.55 -4.04 -46.78
C LEU A 264 -3.56 -5.22 -47.77
N ARG A 265 -2.90 -5.09 -48.93
CA ARG A 265 -2.73 -6.22 -49.88
C ARG A 265 -1.88 -7.34 -49.30
N ARG A 266 -0.80 -7.03 -48.57
CA ARG A 266 0.09 -8.04 -47.98
C ARG A 266 -0.61 -8.82 -46.87
N THR A 267 -1.35 -8.13 -45.99
CA THR A 267 -2.18 -8.77 -44.95
C THR A 267 -3.29 -9.63 -45.55
N THR A 268 -3.93 -9.17 -46.64
CA THR A 268 -4.97 -9.96 -47.34
C THR A 268 -4.40 -11.23 -47.99
N ALA A 269 -3.18 -11.16 -48.55
CA ALA A 269 -2.50 -12.31 -49.15
C ALA A 269 -2.05 -13.35 -48.11
N GLU A 270 -1.58 -12.92 -46.94
CA GLU A 270 -1.21 -13.84 -45.84
C GLU A 270 -2.43 -14.61 -45.30
N ILE A 271 -3.57 -13.94 -45.14
CA ILE A 271 -4.81 -14.58 -44.65
C ILE A 271 -5.31 -15.65 -45.63
N GLN A 272 -5.16 -15.44 -46.94
CA GLN A 272 -5.52 -16.44 -47.95
C GLN A 272 -4.56 -17.64 -47.98
N ASN A 273 -3.29 -17.44 -47.65
CA ASN A 273 -2.29 -18.51 -47.60
C ASN A 273 -2.48 -19.47 -46.42
N TYR A 274 -3.05 -19.02 -45.30
CA TYR A 274 -3.33 -19.89 -44.15
C TYR A 274 -4.52 -20.83 -44.36
N SER A 275 -5.35 -20.61 -45.38
CA SER A 275 -6.61 -21.34 -45.54
C SER A 275 -6.51 -22.65 -46.34
N PHE A 276 -5.31 -23.08 -46.76
CA PHE A 276 -5.18 -24.26 -47.64
C PHE A 276 -4.11 -25.29 -47.27
N GLU A 277 -3.43 -25.17 -46.11
CA GLU A 277 -2.39 -26.15 -45.72
C GLU A 277 -2.85 -27.17 -44.66
N THR A 278 -4.13 -27.15 -44.30
CA THR A 278 -4.74 -28.15 -43.40
C THR A 278 -5.87 -28.84 -44.16
N LEU A 279 -5.57 -29.96 -44.85
CA LEU A 279 -6.42 -31.16 -45.06
C LEU A 279 -5.89 -32.10 -46.21
N GLY A 280 -4.84 -32.89 -45.91
CA GLY A 280 -4.48 -34.28 -46.37
C GLY A 280 -4.34 -34.66 -47.87
N PRO A 281 -4.02 -35.94 -48.25
CA PRO A 281 -3.37 -37.07 -47.55
C PRO A 281 -2.29 -37.85 -48.41
N LYS A 282 -1.71 -38.93 -47.82
CA LYS A 282 -0.81 -40.02 -48.36
C LYS A 282 0.69 -39.88 -48.07
N LEU A 283 1.24 -40.64 -47.13
CA LEU A 283 1.80 -42.02 -47.26
C LEU A 283 3.06 -42.09 -48.14
N ASP A 284 4.24 -42.17 -47.51
CA ASP A 284 5.11 -43.36 -47.50
C ASP A 284 6.45 -43.03 -46.83
N ARG A 285 6.86 -43.81 -45.82
CA ARG A 285 8.02 -44.72 -45.92
C ARG A 285 8.50 -45.16 -44.53
N ASP A 286 8.51 -46.48 -44.39
CA ASP A 286 9.01 -47.31 -43.30
C ASP A 286 10.35 -46.87 -42.68
N ARG A 287 10.43 -46.98 -41.35
CA ARG A 287 11.54 -47.69 -40.69
C ARG A 287 11.23 -48.02 -39.23
N ASP A 288 10.84 -49.26 -38.99
CA ASP A 288 11.09 -49.94 -37.71
C ASP A 288 12.59 -50.27 -37.61
N THR A 289 13.25 -49.84 -36.53
CA THR A 289 14.34 -50.60 -35.92
C THR A 289 14.34 -50.40 -34.42
N THR A 290 14.27 -51.53 -33.73
CA THR A 290 14.26 -51.73 -32.27
C THR A 290 15.68 -51.76 -31.69
N SER A 291 15.77 -51.97 -30.37
CA SER A 291 16.93 -52.34 -29.51
C SER A 291 17.59 -51.17 -28.73
N GLN A 292 17.40 -51.11 -27.40
CA GLN A 292 18.13 -51.80 -26.29
C GLN A 292 19.53 -51.18 -26.08
N ASP A 293 19.80 -50.48 -24.98
CA ASP A 293 20.20 -50.98 -23.64
C ASP A 293 21.67 -50.59 -23.37
N SER A 294 22.01 -50.41 -22.08
CA SER A 294 23.29 -50.01 -21.45
C SER A 294 23.48 -48.50 -21.31
N GLY A 295 23.75 -47.91 -20.13
CA GLY A 295 24.09 -48.49 -18.85
C GLY A 295 24.30 -47.41 -17.77
N ILE A 296 24.05 -47.84 -16.55
CA ILE A 296 24.21 -47.20 -15.24
C ILE A 296 25.59 -46.54 -15.01
N SER A 297 25.58 -45.43 -14.28
CA SER A 297 26.56 -45.19 -13.22
C SER A 297 25.90 -44.47 -12.05
N GLN A 298 25.63 -45.26 -11.01
CA GLN A 298 25.45 -44.82 -9.64
C GLN A 298 26.79 -44.36 -9.07
N MET A 299 26.77 -43.28 -8.29
CA MET A 299 27.55 -43.24 -7.05
C MET A 299 26.67 -42.67 -5.92
N SER A 300 26.71 -43.43 -4.83
CA SER A 300 25.91 -43.36 -3.61
C SER A 300 26.49 -42.39 -2.58
N ALA A 301 25.60 -41.75 -1.81
CA ALA A 301 25.64 -41.52 -0.36
C ALA A 301 24.51 -40.51 -0.06
N GLY A 302 23.42 -40.80 0.66
CA GLY A 302 23.23 -41.73 1.76
C GLY A 302 23.02 -40.92 3.04
N ASN A 303 21.77 -40.56 3.35
CA ASN A 303 21.10 -40.84 4.63
C ASN A 303 19.76 -40.08 4.74
N ASP A 304 18.68 -40.83 4.49
CA ASP A 304 17.33 -40.53 4.99
C ASP A 304 17.24 -40.93 6.47
N VAL A 305 16.92 -39.97 7.33
CA VAL A 305 16.19 -40.23 8.57
C VAL A 305 14.73 -39.90 8.26
N ARG A 306 14.00 -40.97 7.97
CA ARG A 306 12.60 -41.02 7.62
C ARG A 306 11.76 -41.13 8.89
N ASN A 307 10.56 -40.54 8.86
CA ASN A 307 9.43 -40.82 9.75
C ASN A 307 9.61 -40.49 11.24
N ASP A 308 9.16 -39.30 11.65
CA ASP A 308 8.78 -39.01 13.06
C ASP A 308 7.67 -37.95 13.16
N ILE A 309 6.66 -38.00 12.29
CA ILE A 309 5.40 -37.24 12.45
C ILE A 309 4.26 -38.15 12.02
N GLY A 310 3.72 -38.92 12.95
CA GLY A 310 2.58 -39.80 12.66
C GLY A 310 2.29 -40.92 13.66
N ILE A 311 2.95 -40.97 14.82
CA ILE A 311 2.65 -41.96 15.88
C ILE A 311 2.84 -41.28 17.25
N LEU A 312 1.86 -40.49 17.70
CA LEU A 312 1.77 -40.01 19.09
C LEU A 312 0.34 -39.59 19.47
N GLU A 313 -0.68 -40.25 18.91
CA GLU A 313 -2.09 -39.97 19.24
C GLU A 313 -2.93 -41.25 19.49
N GLU A 314 -2.29 -42.31 19.98
CA GLU A 314 -3.01 -43.52 20.40
C GLU A 314 -2.33 -44.16 21.61
N LYS A 315 -2.73 -43.69 22.81
CA LYS A 315 -2.76 -44.44 24.09
C LYS A 315 -3.01 -43.46 25.23
N MET A 316 -4.28 -43.22 25.57
CA MET A 316 -4.74 -42.96 26.94
C MET A 316 -6.28 -42.86 26.98
N GLU A 317 -6.96 -43.96 26.66
CA GLU A 317 -8.25 -44.28 27.29
C GLU A 317 -8.11 -45.70 27.84
N ASP A 318 -8.03 -45.81 29.16
CA ASP A 318 -8.81 -46.77 29.95
C ASP A 318 -8.44 -46.60 31.42
N LEU A 319 -9.38 -46.01 32.18
CA LEU A 319 -9.84 -46.42 33.51
C LEU A 319 -10.78 -45.33 34.05
N ARG A 320 -12.06 -45.44 33.67
CA ARG A 320 -13.21 -44.93 34.46
C ARG A 320 -13.38 -45.83 35.71
N PRO A 321 -13.94 -45.38 36.86
CA PRO A 321 -15.37 -45.03 36.93
C PRO A 321 -15.79 -43.96 37.97
N PHE A 322 -16.85 -43.22 37.66
CA PHE A 322 -18.15 -43.19 38.36
C PHE A 322 -18.91 -41.94 37.93
N GLY A 323 -20.07 -42.14 37.32
CA GLY A 323 -20.96 -41.05 36.92
C GLY A 323 -21.84 -40.58 38.07
N ILE A 324 -22.42 -39.39 37.91
CA ILE A 324 -23.77 -39.02 38.36
C ILE A 324 -24.22 -37.81 37.51
N ARG A 325 -25.46 -37.91 37.02
CA ARG A 325 -26.22 -36.89 36.28
C ARG A 325 -26.70 -35.76 37.20
N SER A 326 -27.22 -34.70 36.56
CA SER A 326 -28.09 -33.62 37.07
C SER A 326 -27.32 -32.36 37.47
N GLY A 327 -27.75 -31.15 37.19
CA GLY A 327 -29.01 -30.62 36.69
C GLY A 327 -28.99 -29.11 36.93
N ALA A 328 -29.77 -28.36 36.16
CA ALA A 328 -29.95 -26.92 36.33
C ALA A 328 -30.34 -26.55 37.77
N ARG A 329 -29.72 -25.51 38.32
CA ARG A 329 -30.23 -24.76 39.47
C ARG A 329 -30.03 -23.27 39.27
N SER A 330 -31.15 -22.61 38.99
CA SER A 330 -31.42 -21.21 39.29
C SER A 330 -31.59 -20.98 40.79
N LEU A 331 -31.58 -19.70 41.18
CA LEU A 331 -32.19 -19.00 42.35
C LEU A 331 -31.18 -18.04 43.03
N PRO A 332 -31.61 -17.01 43.78
CA PRO A 332 -32.60 -15.98 43.43
C PRO A 332 -32.15 -14.53 43.80
N TYR A 333 -33.02 -13.59 43.43
CA TYR A 333 -33.04 -12.14 43.58
C TYR A 333 -32.76 -11.59 45.00
N THR A 334 -32.07 -10.44 45.12
CA THR A 334 -32.50 -9.34 46.01
C THR A 334 -32.10 -7.98 45.42
N SER A 335 -33.11 -7.13 45.23
CA SER A 335 -33.03 -5.72 44.83
C SER A 335 -33.08 -4.83 46.07
N VAL A 336 -32.22 -3.82 46.14
CA VAL A 336 -32.42 -2.60 46.96
C VAL A 336 -31.90 -1.40 46.18
N ASN A 337 -32.80 -0.44 45.99
CA ASN A 337 -32.62 0.84 45.28
C ASN A 337 -31.81 1.85 46.11
N GLY A 338 -31.08 2.73 45.41
CA GLY A 338 -30.91 4.12 45.87
C GLY A 338 -29.71 4.89 45.35
N VAL A 339 -29.88 5.59 44.22
CA VAL A 339 -29.29 6.93 43.87
C VAL A 339 -27.77 6.94 43.56
N THR A 340 -27.19 7.51 42.50
CA THR A 340 -27.51 8.40 41.38
C THR A 340 -26.42 8.16 40.32
N GLU A 341 -26.78 8.08 39.03
CA GLU A 341 -26.11 8.76 37.90
C GLU A 341 -26.64 8.16 36.58
N THR A 342 -27.20 9.03 35.76
CA THR A 342 -27.72 8.74 34.42
C THR A 342 -26.57 8.41 33.48
N ASP A 343 -26.16 7.15 33.45
CA ASP A 343 -25.49 6.52 32.32
C ASP A 343 -26.52 5.65 31.59
N SER A 344 -26.99 6.14 30.44
CA SER A 344 -27.80 5.34 29.52
C SER A 344 -27.11 5.22 28.17
N ASN A 345 -26.46 4.06 28.01
CA ASN A 345 -26.10 3.38 26.78
C ASN A 345 -26.98 3.79 25.58
N GLY A 346 -26.34 4.42 24.59
CA GLY A 346 -26.96 4.88 23.35
C GLY A 346 -27.32 3.74 22.40
N CYS A 347 -28.41 3.03 22.67
CA CYS A 347 -29.27 2.49 21.62
C CYS A 347 -30.37 3.53 21.35
N ARG A 348 -30.13 4.48 20.43
CA ARG A 348 -31.22 5.31 19.91
C ARG A 348 -32.00 4.52 18.86
N SER A 349 -33.22 4.20 19.24
CA SER A 349 -34.23 3.53 18.44
C SER A 349 -34.80 4.48 17.38
N LEU A 350 -35.23 3.88 16.28
CA LEU A 350 -35.96 4.40 15.12
C LEU A 350 -36.80 5.67 15.37
N GLY A 351 -36.21 6.84 15.13
CA GLY A 351 -36.96 8.08 15.03
C GLY A 351 -36.06 9.29 15.07
N ASP A 352 -35.56 9.77 13.92
CA ASP A 352 -34.94 11.10 13.79
C ASP A 352 -34.68 11.51 12.32
N LEU A 353 -35.74 11.62 11.52
CA LEU A 353 -35.68 12.40 10.27
C LEU A 353 -35.82 13.92 10.55
N LYS A 354 -36.35 14.31 11.71
CA LYS A 354 -36.51 15.71 12.11
C LYS A 354 -35.24 16.30 12.75
N ASP A 355 -34.46 15.49 13.46
CA ASP A 355 -33.19 15.96 14.04
C ASP A 355 -32.07 16.14 13.00
N SER A 356 -32.07 15.37 11.90
CA SER A 356 -31.04 15.52 10.85
C SER A 356 -31.09 16.89 10.17
N ASP A 357 -32.28 17.41 9.89
CA ASP A 357 -32.46 18.76 9.30
C ASP A 357 -32.11 19.86 10.31
N ALA A 358 -32.45 19.68 11.59
CA ALA A 358 -32.12 20.64 12.65
C ALA A 358 -30.61 20.75 12.86
N ILE A 359 -29.90 19.61 12.91
CA ILE A 359 -28.44 19.56 13.04
C ILE A 359 -27.77 20.22 11.83
N VAL A 360 -28.23 19.92 10.61
CA VAL A 360 -27.69 20.53 9.39
C VAL A 360 -27.91 22.05 9.37
N LYS A 361 -29.08 22.53 9.79
CA LYS A 361 -29.39 23.96 9.87
C LYS A 361 -28.53 24.68 10.92
N GLU A 362 -28.32 24.05 12.08
CA GLU A 362 -27.46 24.59 13.15
C GLU A 362 -26.00 24.71 12.70
N VAL A 363 -25.50 23.74 11.93
CA VAL A 363 -24.14 23.79 11.38
C VAL A 363 -24.02 24.92 10.36
N ILE A 364 -25.02 25.10 9.48
CA ILE A 364 -24.99 26.19 8.50
C ILE A 364 -24.97 27.54 9.21
N ASP A 365 -25.78 27.72 10.26
CA ASP A 365 -25.84 28.98 11.00
C ASP A 365 -24.54 29.27 11.77
N ARG A 366 -24.04 28.28 12.54
CA ARG A 366 -22.90 28.49 13.45
C ARG A 366 -21.52 28.29 12.83
N CYS A 367 -21.40 27.55 11.72
CA CYS A 367 -20.11 27.31 11.06
C CYS A 367 -19.83 28.27 9.91
N CYS A 368 -20.72 29.23 9.61
CA CYS A 368 -20.44 30.32 8.68
C CYS A 368 -19.22 31.16 9.13
N ILE A 369 -18.51 31.74 8.15
CA ILE A 369 -17.29 32.53 8.38
C ILE A 369 -17.61 33.79 9.19
N ASP A 370 -18.81 34.36 9.01
CA ASP A 370 -19.25 35.59 9.67
C ASP A 370 -19.84 35.38 11.09
N HIS A 371 -19.99 34.12 11.52
CA HIS A 371 -20.50 33.80 12.86
C HIS A 371 -19.34 33.50 13.84
N LEU A 372 -19.31 34.25 14.95
CA LEU A 372 -18.28 34.20 16.03
C LEU A 372 -18.45 32.98 16.94
N THR A 373 -18.52 31.77 16.37
CA THR A 373 -18.57 30.52 17.13
C THR A 373 -17.14 30.02 17.44
N PRO A 374 -16.82 29.62 18.68
CA PRO A 374 -15.53 29.05 19.03
C PRO A 374 -15.15 27.83 18.16
N LEU A 375 -13.87 27.71 17.80
CA LEU A 375 -13.39 26.64 16.91
C LEU A 375 -13.65 25.22 17.44
N ALA A 376 -13.65 25.02 18.77
CA ALA A 376 -13.95 23.74 19.38
C ALA A 376 -15.41 23.31 19.14
N GLU A 377 -16.35 24.26 19.18
CA GLU A 377 -17.76 24.02 18.96
C GLU A 377 -18.07 23.80 17.46
N LYS A 378 -17.41 24.58 16.56
CA LYS A 378 -17.46 24.32 15.12
C LYS A 378 -17.01 22.90 14.77
N ARG A 379 -15.93 22.42 15.41
CA ARG A 379 -15.45 21.03 15.25
C ARG A 379 -16.46 20.00 15.76
N GLY A 380 -17.10 20.25 16.90
CA GLY A 380 -18.16 19.38 17.44
C GLY A 380 -19.35 19.23 16.49
N LEU A 381 -19.84 20.35 15.93
CA LEU A 381 -20.95 20.37 14.98
C LEU A 381 -20.61 19.67 13.65
N LEU A 382 -19.38 19.87 13.14
CA LEU A 382 -18.91 19.18 11.93
C LEU A 382 -18.75 17.67 12.13
N ASN A 383 -18.37 17.22 13.34
CA ASN A 383 -18.33 15.81 13.67
C ASN A 383 -19.73 15.17 13.69
N GLN A 384 -20.76 15.91 14.13
CA GLN A 384 -22.15 15.43 14.05
C GLN A 384 -22.62 15.25 12.60
N ILE A 385 -22.22 16.12 11.68
CA ILE A 385 -22.46 15.92 10.24
C ILE A 385 -21.75 14.66 9.73
N LEU A 386 -20.48 14.44 10.13
CA LEU A 386 -19.75 13.24 9.74
C LEU A 386 -20.44 11.96 10.22
N ASP A 387 -21.01 11.97 11.42
CA ASP A 387 -21.75 10.84 11.96
C ASP A 387 -23.09 10.64 11.24
N LEU A 388 -23.80 11.71 10.86
CA LEU A 388 -25.00 11.63 10.00
C LEU A 388 -24.68 11.02 8.63
N ILE A 389 -23.54 11.38 8.03
CA ILE A 389 -23.07 10.80 6.75
C ILE A 389 -22.76 9.31 6.93
N ARG A 390 -22.07 8.93 8.02
CA ARG A 390 -21.75 7.53 8.32
C ARG A 390 -23.00 6.67 8.57
N GLN A 391 -24.06 7.28 9.09
CA GLN A 391 -25.35 6.63 9.31
C GLN A 391 -26.23 6.61 8.04
N GLY A 392 -25.77 7.20 6.92
CA GLY A 392 -26.47 7.20 5.63
C GLY A 392 -27.55 8.27 5.47
N HIS A 393 -27.65 9.23 6.41
CA HIS A 393 -28.61 10.32 6.38
C HIS A 393 -28.09 11.52 5.57
N VAL A 394 -27.93 11.34 4.25
CA VAL A 394 -27.24 12.30 3.37
C VAL A 394 -28.17 13.29 2.66
N GLN A 395 -29.49 13.03 2.63
CA GLN A 395 -30.44 13.84 1.83
C GLN A 395 -30.58 15.29 2.33
N SER A 396 -30.64 15.48 3.65
CA SER A 396 -30.68 16.81 4.30
C SER A 396 -29.42 17.62 4.02
N ILE A 397 -28.25 16.95 4.01
CA ILE A 397 -26.95 17.58 3.76
C ILE A 397 -26.85 18.01 2.28
N LEU A 398 -27.19 17.11 1.36
CA LEU A 398 -27.15 17.38 -0.09
C LEU A 398 -28.11 18.50 -0.52
N THR A 399 -29.22 18.68 0.20
CA THR A 399 -30.20 19.72 -0.11
C THR A 399 -29.69 21.11 0.29
N ASN A 400 -28.90 21.20 1.36
CA ASN A 400 -28.46 22.49 1.93
C ASN A 400 -27.02 22.89 1.57
N PHE A 401 -26.16 21.96 1.12
CA PHE A 401 -24.76 22.20 0.73
C PHE A 401 -24.54 22.03 -0.79
N LYS A 402 -25.40 22.64 -1.62
CA LYS A 402 -25.26 22.63 -3.08
C LYS A 402 -24.22 23.62 -3.60
#